data_AF-A0A366LDT0-F1
#
_entry.id   AF-A0A366LDT0-F1
#
_cell.length_a   1.000
_cell.length_b   1.000
_cell.length_c   1.000
_cell.angle_alpha   90.00
_cell.angle_beta   90.00
_cell.angle_gamma   90.00
#
_symmetry.space_group_name_H-M   'P 1'
#
loop_
_entity.id
_entity.type
_entity.pdbx_description
1 polymer ?
#
loop_
_entity_poly.entity_id
_entity_poly.type
_entity_poly.pdbx_seq_one_letter_code
_entity_poly.pdbx_strand_id
1 'polypeptide(L)'
;MGENIKKEVKTVEVLVDLLGYGVVKLAVDYSLGFTGVLPRVCSIECHIDQSDQLRHSWLYSTDFKLIFSEIGQGKGHAVCFSGEGLSKNVYYQTMLNVVSDYIFLKEKFFCQELE
;
A
#
# COMPACT_ATOMS: atom_id res chain seq x y z
N MET A 1 -20.35 -4.30 -19.73
CA MET A 1 -20.37 -5.64 -19.10
C MET A 1 -19.06 -5.76 -18.35
N GLY A 2 -19.05 -5.43 -17.06
CA GLY A 2 -17.81 -5.36 -16.28
C GLY A 2 -17.38 -6.78 -15.90
N GLU A 3 -16.20 -7.20 -16.34
CA GLU A 3 -15.60 -8.43 -15.85
C GLU A 3 -15.38 -8.29 -14.34
N ASN A 4 -16.03 -9.16 -13.56
CA ASN A 4 -15.68 -9.38 -12.16
C ASN A 4 -14.34 -10.11 -12.15
N ILE A 5 -13.25 -9.35 -12.32
CA ILE A 5 -11.91 -9.85 -12.03
C ILE A 5 -11.90 -10.13 -10.53
N LYS A 6 -11.83 -11.41 -10.15
CA LYS A 6 -11.58 -11.80 -8.76
C LYS A 6 -10.27 -11.15 -8.35
N LYS A 7 -10.35 -10.13 -7.49
CA LYS A 7 -9.18 -9.54 -6.84
C LYS A 7 -8.59 -10.59 -5.90
N GLU A 8 -7.41 -11.08 -6.23
CA GLU A 8 -6.63 -11.95 -5.34
C GLU A 8 -6.19 -11.11 -4.13
N VAL A 9 -6.52 -11.60 -2.93
CA VAL A 9 -6.05 -11.00 -1.68
C VAL A 9 -4.74 -11.69 -1.31
N LYS A 10 -3.70 -10.89 -1.10
CA LYS A 10 -2.36 -11.32 -0.71
C LYS A 10 -2.04 -10.72 0.66
N THR A 11 -1.16 -11.37 1.41
CA THR A 11 -0.70 -10.87 2.71
C THR A 11 0.80 -10.56 2.67
N VAL A 12 1.23 -9.51 3.37
CA VAL A 12 2.63 -9.20 3.64
C VAL A 12 2.81 -8.79 5.09
N GLU A 13 3.88 -9.29 5.72
CA GLU A 13 4.30 -8.82 7.04
C GLU A 13 5.28 -7.65 6.86
N VAL A 14 4.94 -6.51 7.44
CA VAL A 14 5.72 -5.27 7.33
C VAL A 14 6.23 -4.88 8.71
N LEU A 15 7.52 -4.52 8.77
CA LEU A 15 8.15 -3.97 9.97
C LEU A 15 8.26 -2.45 9.81
N VAL A 16 7.66 -1.70 10.73
CA VAL A 16 7.65 -0.24 10.71
C VAL A 16 8.34 0.27 11.96
N ASP A 17 9.46 0.97 11.80
CA ASP A 17 10.11 1.67 12.91
C ASP A 17 9.41 3.00 13.16
N LEU A 18 8.74 3.11 14.32
CA LEU A 18 8.02 4.29 14.74
C LEU A 18 8.73 4.90 15.94
N LEU A 19 9.22 6.14 15.78
CA LEU A 19 9.91 6.86 16.85
C LEU A 19 9.06 6.87 18.14
N GLY A 20 9.61 6.37 19.25
CA GLY A 20 8.92 6.29 20.54
C GLY A 20 7.98 5.08 20.73
N TYR A 21 7.63 4.36 19.66
CA TYR A 21 6.89 3.09 19.72
C TYR A 21 7.78 1.87 19.41
N GLY A 22 8.96 2.09 18.82
CA GLY A 22 9.86 1.04 18.38
C GLY A 22 9.41 0.39 17.07
N VAL A 23 9.94 -0.79 16.79
CA VAL A 23 9.59 -1.55 15.58
C VAL A 23 8.27 -2.28 15.80
N VAL A 24 7.25 -1.93 15.02
CA VAL A 24 5.94 -2.57 15.00
C VAL A 24 5.85 -3.54 13.83
N LYS A 25 5.33 -4.73 14.08
CA LYS A 25 5.02 -5.73 13.05
C LYS A 25 3.56 -5.64 12.65
N LEU A 26 3.29 -5.47 11.36
CA LEU A 26 1.94 -5.34 10.80
C LEU A 26 1.70 -6.44 9.76
N ALA A 27 0.64 -7.22 9.91
CA ALA A 27 0.13 -8.08 8.85
C ALA A 27 -0.80 -7.24 7.97
N VAL A 28 -0.42 -7.06 6.70
CA VAL A 28 -1.17 -6.26 5.73
C VAL A 28 -1.71 -7.17 4.65
N ASP A 29 -3.03 -7.27 4.61
CA ASP A 29 -3.75 -7.85 3.48
C ASP A 29 -3.94 -6.78 2.42
N TYR A 30 -3.73 -7.13 1.16
CA TYR A 30 -3.89 -6.21 0.05
C TYR A 30 -4.41 -6.90 -1.20
N SER A 31 -5.08 -6.11 -2.04
CA SER A 31 -5.53 -6.55 -3.35
C SER A 31 -5.18 -5.53 -4.42
N LEU A 32 -4.83 -6.04 -5.60
CA LEU A 32 -4.35 -5.24 -6.72
C LEU A 32 -5.46 -5.02 -7.75
N GLY A 33 -5.54 -3.80 -8.27
CA GLY A 33 -6.41 -3.45 -9.38
C GLY A 33 -5.66 -2.59 -10.39
N PHE A 34 -5.43 -3.13 -11.59
CA PHE A 34 -4.73 -2.44 -12.68
C PHE A 34 -5.73 -1.79 -13.63
N THR A 35 -5.40 -0.58 -14.09
CA THR A 35 -6.08 0.02 -15.24
C THR A 35 -5.13 0.07 -16.43
N GLY A 36 -5.50 -0.58 -17.53
CA GLY A 36 -4.66 -0.74 -18.72
C GLY A 36 -4.54 0.49 -19.64
N VAL A 37 -5.08 1.64 -19.24
CA VAL A 37 -4.93 2.90 -20.00
C VAL A 37 -3.62 3.56 -19.60
N LEU A 38 -2.82 4.06 -20.55
CA LEU A 38 -1.61 4.82 -20.24
C LEU A 38 -1.96 6.19 -19.63
N PRO A 39 -1.28 6.64 -18.56
CA PRO A 39 -0.20 5.95 -17.82
C PRO A 39 -0.73 4.75 -17.02
N ARG A 40 0.06 3.66 -16.94
CA ARG A 40 -0.35 2.47 -16.15
C ARG A 40 -0.59 2.88 -14.71
N VAL A 41 -1.77 2.55 -14.17
CA VAL A 41 -2.13 2.81 -12.79
C VAL A 41 -2.45 1.49 -12.09
N CYS A 42 -1.90 1.31 -10.89
CA CYS A 42 -2.22 0.23 -9.99
C CYS A 42 -2.87 0.82 -8.73
N SER A 43 -4.15 0.51 -8.52
CA SER A 43 -4.85 0.78 -7.27
C SER A 43 -4.72 -0.42 -6.34
N ILE A 44 -4.40 -0.15 -5.08
CA ILE A 44 -4.18 -1.19 -4.07
C ILE A 44 -5.05 -0.88 -2.87
N GLU A 45 -5.98 -1.77 -2.57
CA GLU A 45 -6.79 -1.72 -1.36
C GLU A 45 -6.10 -2.54 -0.29
N CYS A 46 -5.84 -1.95 0.88
CA CYS A 46 -5.08 -2.55 1.98
C CYS A 46 -5.92 -2.61 3.26
N HIS A 47 -5.72 -3.66 4.04
CA HIS A 47 -6.28 -3.85 5.37
C HIS A 47 -5.18 -4.36 6.31
N ILE A 48 -5.05 -3.76 7.49
CA ILE A 48 -4.18 -4.26 8.55
C ILE A 48 -4.98 -5.22 9.43
N ASP A 49 -4.58 -6.50 9.44
CA ASP A 49 -5.15 -7.47 10.36
C ASP A 49 -4.73 -7.14 11.80
N GLN A 50 -5.72 -6.84 12.66
CA GLN A 50 -5.55 -6.55 14.08
C GLN A 50 -5.90 -7.76 14.95
N SER A 51 -5.45 -8.96 14.54
CA SER A 51 -5.67 -10.17 15.32
C SER A 51 -5.05 -10.13 16.72
N ASP A 52 -4.17 -9.16 17.00
CA ASP A 52 -3.64 -8.88 18.35
C ASP A 52 -4.12 -7.52 18.91
N GLN A 53 -4.67 -7.56 20.13
CA GLN A 53 -5.52 -6.54 20.78
C GLN A 53 -4.79 -5.26 21.25
N LEU A 54 -4.10 -4.55 20.37
CA LEU A 54 -3.62 -3.20 20.66
C LEU A 54 -4.08 -2.23 19.57
N ARG A 55 -5.14 -1.48 19.87
CA ARG A 55 -5.46 -0.23 19.16
C ARG A 55 -4.34 0.76 19.43
N HIS A 56 -3.30 0.70 18.61
CA HIS A 56 -2.28 1.71 18.57
C HIS A 56 -2.94 3.08 18.38
N SER A 57 -2.75 4.00 19.33
CA SER A 57 -3.33 5.36 19.24
C SER A 57 -2.86 6.13 18.00
N TRP A 58 -1.74 5.69 17.42
CA TRP A 58 -1.21 6.23 16.19
C TRP A 58 -1.88 5.67 14.92
N LEU A 59 -2.51 4.49 15.01
CA LEU A 59 -3.14 3.83 13.88
C LEU A 59 -4.53 4.42 13.67
N TYR A 60 -4.63 5.33 12.70
CA TYR A 60 -5.84 6.11 12.46
C TYR A 60 -6.93 5.28 11.77
N SER A 61 -6.57 4.46 10.78
CA SER A 61 -7.45 3.54 10.07
C SER A 61 -6.74 2.23 9.80
N THR A 62 -7.46 1.12 9.86
CA THR A 62 -7.00 -0.20 9.43
C THR A 62 -7.07 -0.37 7.92
N ASP A 63 -7.99 0.35 7.30
CA ASP A 63 -8.28 0.31 5.87
C ASP A 63 -7.73 1.56 5.20
N PHE A 64 -6.98 1.37 4.13
CA PHE A 64 -6.45 2.47 3.33
C PHE A 64 -6.21 2.03 1.88
N LYS A 65 -6.06 3.01 1.00
CA LYS A 65 -5.84 2.77 -0.41
C LYS A 65 -4.60 3.48 -0.90
N LEU A 66 -3.77 2.73 -1.63
CA LEU A 66 -2.59 3.21 -2.34
C LEU A 66 -2.91 3.28 -3.83
N ILE A 67 -2.36 4.28 -4.51
CA ILE A 67 -2.42 4.38 -5.96
C ILE A 67 -1.01 4.64 -6.47
N PHE A 68 -0.50 3.69 -7.24
CA PHE A 68 0.75 3.85 -7.99
C PHE A 68 0.42 4.24 -9.43
N SER A 69 1.04 5.31 -9.92
CA SER A 69 0.96 5.72 -11.32
C SER A 69 2.34 5.78 -11.94
N GLU A 70 2.47 5.20 -13.13
CA GLU A 70 3.71 5.22 -13.89
C GLU A 70 3.99 6.63 -14.46
N ILE A 71 5.26 7.06 -14.38
CA ILE A 71 5.73 8.30 -15.00
C ILE A 71 6.66 7.96 -16.16
N GLY A 72 6.41 8.59 -17.32
CA GLY A 72 7.35 8.58 -18.45
C GLY A 72 7.67 7.19 -19.01
N GLN A 73 6.67 6.29 -19.10
CA GLN A 73 6.83 4.91 -19.60
C GLN A 73 7.81 4.08 -18.76
N GLY A 74 7.74 4.20 -17.43
CA GLY A 74 8.50 3.34 -16.51
C GLY A 74 9.77 4.00 -15.98
N LYS A 75 9.99 5.27 -16.31
CA LYS A 75 11.11 6.08 -15.77
C LYS A 75 10.94 6.43 -14.29
N GLY A 76 9.74 6.26 -13.75
CA GLY A 76 9.45 6.44 -12.34
C GLY A 76 8.00 6.11 -12.04
N HIS A 77 7.61 6.37 -10.80
CA HIS A 77 6.23 6.27 -10.37
C HIS A 77 5.91 7.37 -9.35
N ALA A 78 4.64 7.76 -9.29
CA ALA A 78 4.10 8.49 -8.15
C ALA A 78 3.27 7.54 -7.30
N VAL A 79 3.29 7.79 -5.98
CA VAL A 79 2.41 7.13 -5.02
C VAL A 79 1.47 8.17 -4.42
N CYS A 80 0.19 7.84 -4.39
CA CYS A 80 -0.84 8.63 -3.75
C CYS A 80 -1.55 7.77 -2.70
N PHE A 81 -1.78 8.36 -1.54
CA PHE A 81 -2.55 7.74 -0.46
C PHE A 81 -3.95 8.33 -0.44
N SER A 82 -4.96 7.49 -0.19
CA SER A 82 -6.33 7.93 0.07
C SER A 82 -6.87 7.20 1.30
N GLY A 83 -7.63 7.94 2.12
CA GLY A 83 -8.13 7.46 3.40
C GLY A 83 -8.17 8.60 4.42
N GLU A 84 -8.76 8.32 5.58
CA GLU A 84 -8.80 9.29 6.67
C GLU A 84 -7.42 9.43 7.36
N GLY A 85 -7.17 10.57 8.00
CA GLY A 85 -5.99 10.76 8.87
C GLY A 85 -4.66 11.06 8.17
N LEU A 86 -4.62 11.12 6.83
CA LEU A 86 -3.38 11.28 6.06
C LEU A 86 -2.54 12.52 6.46
N SER A 87 -3.17 13.62 6.84
CA SER A 87 -2.45 14.84 7.22
C SER A 87 -2.35 15.07 8.74
N LYS A 88 -2.84 14.13 9.56
CA LYS A 88 -3.05 14.37 10.99
C LYS A 88 -2.09 13.60 11.90
N ASN A 89 -1.45 12.55 11.41
CA ASN A 89 -0.58 11.70 12.23
C ASN A 89 0.67 11.24 11.46
N VAL A 90 1.84 11.68 11.92
CA VAL A 90 3.13 11.35 11.30
C VAL A 90 3.44 9.86 11.34
N TYR A 91 3.08 9.16 12.41
CA TYR A 91 3.32 7.71 12.53
C TYR A 91 2.45 6.93 11.55
N TYR A 92 1.20 7.37 11.35
CA TYR A 92 0.32 6.79 10.34
C TYR A 92 0.86 7.02 8.93
N GLN A 93 1.38 8.22 8.64
CA GLN A 93 2.06 8.51 7.38
C GLN A 93 3.33 7.66 7.17
N THR A 94 4.16 7.51 8.21
CA THR A 94 5.34 6.64 8.16
C THR A 94 4.95 5.20 7.86
N MET A 95 3.93 4.67 8.53
CA MET A 95 3.40 3.34 8.24
C MET A 95 2.96 3.21 6.78
N LEU A 96 2.17 4.15 6.26
CA LEU A 96 1.70 4.11 4.87
C LEU A 96 2.84 4.11 3.86
N ASN A 97 3.86 4.97 4.08
CA ASN A 97 5.05 5.01 3.23
C ASN A 97 5.78 3.66 3.22
N VAL A 98 6.08 3.12 4.40
CA VAL A 98 6.79 1.84 4.52
C VAL A 98 5.99 0.69 3.89
N VAL A 99 4.70 0.61 4.15
CA VAL A 99 3.83 -0.41 3.53
C VAL A 99 3.81 -0.28 2.01
N SER A 100 3.73 0.95 1.49
CA SER A 100 3.74 1.18 0.03
C SER A 100 5.04 0.72 -0.62
N ASP A 101 6.19 1.00 0.01
CA ASP A 101 7.50 0.58 -0.49
C ASP A 101 7.63 -0.95 -0.50
N TYR A 102 7.18 -1.61 0.58
CA TYR A 102 7.17 -3.07 0.69
C TYR A 102 6.36 -3.71 -0.42
N ILE A 103 5.12 -3.24 -0.65
CA ILE A 103 4.25 -3.79 -1.69
C ILE A 103 4.84 -3.53 -3.08
N PHE A 104 5.35 -2.32 -3.32
CA PHE A 104 5.98 -1.98 -4.59
C PHE A 104 7.19 -2.88 -4.90
N LEU A 105 8.09 -3.08 -3.93
CA LEU A 105 9.27 -3.92 -4.08
C LEU A 105 8.92 -5.40 -4.26
N LYS A 106 7.89 -5.88 -3.56
CA LYS A 106 7.45 -7.27 -3.63
C LYS A 106 6.88 -7.62 -5.00
N GLU A 107 6.12 -6.72 -5.60
CA GLU A 107 5.31 -7.05 -6.77
C GLU A 107 5.84 -6.48 -8.10
N LYS A 108 6.70 -5.45 -8.05
CA LYS A 108 7.43 -4.93 -9.23
C LYS A 108 6.56 -4.54 -10.43
N PHE A 109 5.36 -4.02 -10.18
CA PHE A 109 4.28 -3.81 -11.16
C PHE A 109 4.64 -3.03 -12.45
N PHE A 110 5.69 -2.21 -12.44
CA PHE A 110 6.09 -1.37 -13.57
C PHE A 110 7.45 -1.73 -14.16
N CYS A 111 8.16 -2.72 -13.60
CA CYS A 111 9.37 -3.24 -14.23
C CYS A 111 8.98 -3.92 -15.54
N GLN A 112 9.43 -3.37 -16.67
CA GLN A 112 9.55 -4.17 -17.89
C GLN A 112 10.71 -5.14 -17.63
N GLU A 113 10.49 -6.43 -17.81
CA GLU A 113 11.62 -7.30 -18.15
C GLU A 113 12.19 -6.75 -19.45
N LEU A 114 13.44 -6.29 -19.41
CA LEU A 114 14.21 -5.97 -20.59
C LEU A 114 14.46 -7.31 -21.31
N GLU A 115 13.51 -7.74 -22.15
CA GLU A 115 13.73 -8.77 -23.17
C GLU A 115 14.36 -8.14 -24.43
#